data_AF-A0A5N6GM29-F1
#
_entry.id   AF-A0A5N6GM29-F1
#
_cell.length_a   1.000
_cell.length_b   1.000
_cell.length_c   1.000
_cell.angle_alpha   90.00
_cell.angle_beta   90.00
_cell.angle_gamma   90.00
#
_symmetry.space_group_name_H-M   'P 1'
#
loop_
_entity.id
_entity.type
_entity.pdbx_description
1 polymer ?
#
loop_
_entity_poly.entity_id
_entity_poly.type
_entity_poly.pdbx_seq_one_letter_code
_entity_poly.pdbx_strand_id
1 'polypeptide(L)'
;MILNYPPPTLINYGKKLPEGAKEYDVMKDRITGIYEFLDKTRHVQDNDFVLIADGTDFFFQLPPDVLIQRFQKLLKENNAKLQQKYGLVMVEKAFEQTPPETVQKYTQRVLFSASKECCPGLSHDAGCVAAPESSLPPDIYGWKTDRYPDGTLTRPRWIKPGAVIGQVADLKAIYAEILRFVEHNHNAQGDYVALTQLFGRQEYVRELERRRTSNPFMEWMYTQIGISEASNLTGLNPRLETGRRYEYGIGVDYESQLFFNMWNSKNDVEWLQYNNVSKTSSVQMQHGVPRERRLLLPEDLNPEQVSNPFIQPKVGKDEPLTPPYNATLDALPNPQHRSWHNLPLLTNVHSATVPALVRLDGDPKLRDTWWSKMWYYPWARALLRKYVRSPSGFEAAQSALLGGQEWWDLRGGKGGIWTEKGEWIDYSEVCVGYERDLFNDGFGKWRREDGDSDEPVYNQFGQLIKGKED
;
A
#
# COMPACT_ATOMS: atom_id res chain seq x y z
N MET A 1 -11.89 -3.47 5.06
CA MET A 1 -13.24 -4.02 5.27
C MET A 1 -14.09 -4.01 4.00
N ILE A 2 -14.55 -2.87 3.46
CA ILE A 2 -15.40 -2.82 2.23
C ILE A 2 -14.79 -3.60 1.05
N LEU A 3 -13.47 -3.53 0.90
CA LEU A 3 -12.69 -4.22 -0.14
C LEU A 3 -12.23 -5.63 0.23
N ASN A 4 -12.77 -6.23 1.30
CA ASN A 4 -12.40 -7.53 1.84
C ASN A 4 -10.97 -7.68 2.37
N TYR A 5 -10.24 -6.58 2.60
CA TYR A 5 -9.00 -6.63 3.39
C TYR A 5 -9.27 -7.21 4.79
N PRO A 6 -8.29 -7.93 5.38
CA PRO A 6 -8.37 -8.35 6.78
C PRO A 6 -8.54 -7.14 7.70
N PRO A 7 -9.09 -7.33 8.91
CA PRO A 7 -9.20 -6.23 9.86
C PRO A 7 -7.81 -5.63 10.15
N PRO A 8 -7.65 -4.31 10.04
CA PRO A 8 -6.36 -3.68 10.28
C PRO A 8 -5.98 -3.78 11.76
N THR A 9 -4.68 -3.81 12.03
CA THR A 9 -4.17 -3.62 13.39
C THR A 9 -3.75 -2.16 13.54
N LEU A 10 -4.40 -1.43 14.45
CA LEU A 10 -3.99 -0.08 14.79
C LEU A 10 -2.85 -0.16 15.80
N ILE A 11 -1.79 0.60 15.52
CA ILE A 11 -0.61 0.72 16.37
C ILE A 11 -0.70 2.01 17.18
N ASN A 12 -0.40 1.92 18.48
CA ASN A 12 -0.52 3.00 19.46
C ASN A 12 -1.97 3.48 19.65
N TYR A 13 -2.94 2.57 19.50
CA TYR A 13 -4.35 2.94 19.64
C TYR A 13 -4.67 3.41 21.07
N GLY A 14 -5.36 4.54 21.19
CA GLY A 14 -5.73 5.14 22.48
C GLY A 14 -4.55 5.73 23.28
N LYS A 15 -3.31 5.65 22.77
CA LYS A 15 -2.14 6.21 23.42
C LYS A 15 -2.14 7.74 23.26
N LYS A 16 -2.05 8.46 24.37
CA LYS A 16 -1.89 9.92 24.38
C LYS A 16 -0.47 10.27 24.77
N LEU A 17 0.18 11.07 23.94
CA LEU A 17 1.47 11.65 24.30
C LEU A 17 1.26 12.79 25.32
N PRO A 18 2.27 13.09 26.16
CA PRO A 18 2.19 14.17 27.13
C PRO A 18 1.83 15.52 26.48
N GLU A 19 1.17 16.40 27.23
CA GLU A 19 0.94 17.78 26.78
C GLU A 19 2.28 18.46 26.45
N GLY A 20 2.37 19.03 25.25
CA GLY A 20 3.60 19.64 24.73
C GLY A 20 4.49 18.71 23.91
N ALA A 21 4.07 17.47 23.62
CA ALA A 21 4.76 16.60 22.69
C ALA A 21 4.96 17.26 21.32
N LYS A 22 6.17 17.14 20.78
CA LYS A 22 6.56 17.71 19.48
C LYS A 22 6.33 16.71 18.36
N GLU A 23 6.41 17.17 17.12
CA GLU A 23 6.32 16.31 15.92
C GLU A 23 7.32 15.14 15.96
N TYR A 24 8.54 15.39 16.48
CA TYR A 24 9.54 14.34 16.69
C TYR A 24 9.03 13.23 17.62
N ASP A 25 8.36 13.57 18.72
CA ASP A 25 7.88 12.59 19.70
C ASP A 25 6.79 11.72 19.08
N VAL A 26 5.88 12.31 18.30
CA VAL A 26 4.83 11.59 17.55
C VAL A 26 5.44 10.63 16.53
N MET A 27 6.41 11.11 15.74
CA MET A 27 7.09 10.29 14.74
C MET A 27 7.86 9.14 15.39
N LYS A 28 8.63 9.42 16.45
CA LYS A 28 9.38 8.41 17.20
C LYS A 28 8.44 7.36 17.79
N ASP A 29 7.33 7.78 18.39
CA ASP A 29 6.34 6.87 18.97
C ASP A 29 5.73 5.95 17.93
N ARG A 30 5.39 6.47 16.74
CA ARG A 30 4.92 5.69 15.60
C ARG A 30 5.95 4.64 15.16
N ILE A 31 7.19 5.04 14.93
CA ILE A 31 8.26 4.11 14.51
C ILE A 31 8.52 3.05 15.58
N THR A 32 8.53 3.45 16.85
CA THR A 32 8.70 2.54 17.99
C THR A 32 7.56 1.51 18.02
N GLY A 33 6.31 1.96 17.93
CA GLY A 33 5.15 1.07 17.93
C GLY A 33 5.16 0.06 16.77
N ILE A 34 5.55 0.49 15.56
CA ILE A 34 5.67 -0.42 14.41
C ILE A 34 6.76 -1.46 14.67
N TYR A 35 7.95 -1.04 15.10
CA TYR A 35 9.06 -1.94 15.40
C TYR A 35 8.68 -2.95 16.50
N GLU A 36 8.12 -2.47 17.61
CA GLU A 36 7.71 -3.33 18.72
C GLU A 36 6.63 -4.33 18.33
N PHE A 37 5.68 -3.93 17.49
CA PHE A 37 4.68 -4.85 16.96
C PHE A 37 5.33 -5.95 16.13
N LEU A 38 6.20 -5.61 15.18
CA LEU A 38 6.88 -6.60 14.32
C LEU A 38 7.81 -7.52 15.12
N ASP A 39 8.46 -7.00 16.17
CA ASP A 39 9.46 -7.73 16.96
C ASP A 39 8.85 -8.61 18.05
N LYS A 40 7.86 -8.12 18.78
CA LYS A 40 7.39 -8.73 20.04
C LYS A 40 6.04 -9.43 19.92
N THR A 41 5.26 -9.17 18.87
CA THR A 41 3.92 -9.76 18.77
C THR A 41 3.96 -11.25 18.44
N ARG A 42 2.94 -11.98 18.89
CA ARG A 42 2.72 -13.40 18.52
C ARG A 42 1.84 -13.56 17.29
N HIS A 43 1.32 -12.45 16.78
CA HIS A 43 0.30 -12.41 15.73
C HIS A 43 0.87 -12.41 14.31
N VAL A 44 2.16 -12.11 14.15
CA VAL A 44 2.87 -12.19 12.87
C VAL A 44 4.16 -12.98 13.06
N GLN A 45 4.54 -13.73 12.04
CA GLN A 45 5.77 -14.52 12.00
C GLN A 45 6.74 -13.91 10.98
N ASP A 46 8.02 -14.22 11.12
CA ASP A 46 9.10 -13.67 10.28
C ASP A 46 8.93 -13.95 8.77
N ASN A 47 8.25 -15.05 8.42
CA ASN A 47 7.95 -15.45 7.04
C ASN A 47 6.64 -14.86 6.49
N ASP A 48 5.81 -14.24 7.33
CA ASP A 48 4.61 -13.55 6.87
C ASP A 48 5.01 -12.27 6.15
N PHE A 49 4.16 -11.78 5.24
CA PHE A 49 4.27 -10.43 4.72
C PHE A 49 3.14 -9.57 5.28
N VAL A 50 3.47 -8.31 5.54
CA VAL A 50 2.53 -7.33 6.09
C VAL A 50 2.51 -6.09 5.22
N LEU A 51 1.34 -5.46 5.17
CA LEU A 51 1.17 -4.12 4.63
C LEU A 51 1.11 -3.13 5.79
N ILE A 52 2.03 -2.18 5.81
CA ILE A 52 2.04 -1.07 6.76
C ILE A 52 1.71 0.19 5.97
N ALA A 53 0.69 0.92 6.42
CA ALA A 53 0.26 2.18 5.82
C ALA A 53 -0.03 3.22 6.92
N ASP A 54 0.19 4.50 6.61
CA ASP A 54 -0.22 5.59 7.50
C ASP A 54 -1.75 5.61 7.64
N GLY A 55 -2.23 5.84 8.87
CA GLY A 55 -3.66 5.71 9.18
C GLY A 55 -4.53 6.88 8.72
N THR A 56 -3.95 8.00 8.29
CA THR A 56 -4.69 9.27 8.14
C THR A 56 -4.91 9.74 6.71
N ASP A 57 -4.19 9.20 5.73
CA ASP A 57 -4.11 9.75 4.38
C ASP A 57 -4.11 8.69 3.28
N PHE A 58 -4.72 7.51 3.50
CA PHE A 58 -4.82 6.47 2.48
C PHE A 58 -6.26 6.10 2.15
N PHE A 59 -6.54 5.99 0.85
CA PHE A 59 -7.69 5.26 0.34
C PHE A 59 -7.24 3.97 -0.34
N PHE A 60 -7.95 2.89 -0.04
CA PHE A 60 -7.79 1.63 -0.74
C PHE A 60 -8.77 1.62 -1.91
N GLN A 61 -8.30 1.22 -3.09
CA GLN A 61 -9.09 1.19 -4.31
C GLN A 61 -9.36 -0.24 -4.80
N LEU A 62 -8.35 -1.12 -4.74
CA LEU A 62 -8.43 -2.48 -5.27
C LEU A 62 -8.44 -3.54 -4.16
N PRO A 63 -9.03 -4.73 -4.39
CA PRO A 63 -9.05 -5.83 -3.42
C PRO A 63 -7.64 -6.33 -3.05
N PRO A 64 -7.49 -7.00 -1.88
CA PRO A 64 -6.19 -7.49 -1.42
C PRO A 64 -5.54 -8.48 -2.39
N ASP A 65 -6.33 -9.34 -3.05
CA ASP A 65 -5.81 -10.33 -4.00
C ASP A 65 -5.00 -9.67 -5.12
N VAL A 66 -5.50 -8.55 -5.66
CA VAL A 66 -4.82 -7.80 -6.73
C VAL A 66 -3.54 -7.15 -6.20
N LEU A 67 -3.59 -6.56 -5.01
CA LEU A 67 -2.39 -6.00 -4.35
C LEU A 67 -1.30 -7.07 -4.18
N ILE A 68 -1.66 -8.26 -3.71
CA ILE A 68 -0.73 -9.35 -3.41
C ILE A 68 -0.16 -9.94 -4.70
N GLN A 69 -0.99 -10.20 -5.70
CA GLN A 69 -0.55 -10.69 -7.01
C GLN A 69 0.46 -9.71 -7.64
N ARG A 70 0.18 -8.41 -7.60
CA ARG A 70 1.10 -7.39 -8.11
C ARG A 70 2.38 -7.31 -7.30
N PHE A 71 2.30 -7.36 -5.97
CA PHE A 71 3.48 -7.37 -5.12
C PHE A 71 4.42 -8.53 -5.45
N GLN A 72 3.87 -9.75 -5.55
CA GLN A 72 4.64 -10.95 -5.89
C GLN A 72 5.21 -10.87 -7.31
N LYS A 73 4.43 -10.37 -8.28
CA LYS A 73 4.88 -10.16 -9.66
C LYS A 73 6.03 -9.17 -9.73
N LEU A 74 5.91 -8.00 -9.08
CA LEU A 74 6.96 -6.98 -9.02
C LEU A 74 8.23 -7.52 -8.38
N LEU A 75 8.13 -8.25 -7.27
CA LEU A 75 9.29 -8.89 -6.65
C LEU A 75 9.96 -9.87 -7.62
N LYS A 76 9.19 -10.73 -8.31
CA LYS A 76 9.74 -11.69 -9.27
C LYS A 76 10.47 -10.99 -10.42
N GLU A 77 9.84 -9.99 -11.02
CA GLU A 77 10.42 -9.23 -12.15
C GLU A 77 11.66 -8.45 -11.74
N ASN A 78 11.62 -7.74 -10.61
CA ASN A 78 12.77 -6.97 -10.14
C ASN A 78 13.92 -7.88 -9.68
N ASN A 79 13.62 -9.02 -9.06
CA ASN A 79 14.64 -9.99 -8.68
C ASN A 79 15.30 -10.62 -9.90
N ALA A 80 14.56 -10.88 -10.99
CA ALA A 80 15.16 -11.34 -12.24
C ALA A 80 16.12 -10.29 -12.83
N LYS A 81 15.73 -9.00 -12.80
CA LYS A 81 16.62 -7.88 -13.21
C LYS A 81 17.87 -7.79 -12.34
N LEU A 82 17.73 -7.91 -11.01
CA LEU A 82 18.87 -7.91 -10.09
C LEU A 82 19.80 -9.10 -10.33
N GLN A 83 19.25 -10.30 -10.58
CA GLN A 83 20.03 -11.48 -10.90
C GLN A 83 20.80 -11.28 -12.21
N GLN A 84 20.18 -10.73 -13.25
CA GLN A 84 20.83 -10.43 -14.51
C GLN A 84 21.95 -9.40 -14.34
N LYS A 85 21.73 -8.39 -13.49
CA LYS A 85 22.67 -7.28 -13.27
C LYS A 85 23.86 -7.64 -12.38
N TYR A 86 23.64 -8.44 -11.33
CA TYR A 86 24.63 -8.69 -10.27
C TYR A 86 25.10 -10.15 -10.18
N GLY A 87 24.40 -11.06 -10.84
CA GLY A 87 24.72 -12.47 -10.86
C GLY A 87 24.41 -13.22 -9.56
N LEU A 88 25.06 -14.38 -9.45
CA LEU A 88 24.93 -15.31 -8.33
C LEU A 88 26.21 -15.30 -7.49
N VAL A 89 26.07 -15.64 -6.21
CA VAL A 89 27.19 -15.81 -5.28
C VAL A 89 27.12 -17.20 -4.63
N MET A 90 28.29 -17.78 -4.38
CA MET A 90 28.40 -19.01 -3.60
C MET A 90 28.46 -18.63 -2.13
N VAL A 91 27.55 -19.16 -1.32
CA VAL A 91 27.54 -18.95 0.12
C VAL A 91 27.93 -20.26 0.81
N GLU A 92 29.02 -20.19 1.56
CA GLU A 92 29.46 -21.29 2.43
C GLU A 92 28.63 -21.24 3.73
N LYS A 93 27.90 -22.32 4.03
CA LYS A 93 27.21 -22.44 5.33
C LYS A 93 28.26 -22.80 6.38
N ALA A 94 28.71 -21.80 7.13
CA ALA A 94 29.81 -21.91 8.10
C ALA A 94 29.64 -23.01 9.19
N PHE A 95 28.43 -23.57 9.34
CA PHE A 95 28.09 -24.54 10.40
C PHE A 95 27.49 -25.86 9.89
N GLU A 96 27.32 -26.05 8.59
CA GLU A 96 26.79 -27.30 8.02
C GLU A 96 27.79 -27.86 7.01
N GLN A 97 28.11 -29.17 7.09
CA GLN A 97 28.93 -29.88 6.08
C GLN A 97 28.20 -30.04 4.72
N THR A 98 27.31 -29.12 4.40
CA THR A 98 26.57 -29.07 3.14
C THR A 98 27.43 -28.41 2.07
N PRO A 99 27.32 -28.85 0.79
CA PRO A 99 27.99 -28.20 -0.32
C PRO A 99 27.60 -26.71 -0.39
N PRO A 100 28.51 -25.84 -0.86
CA PRO A 100 28.22 -24.41 -1.02
C PRO A 100 26.98 -24.21 -1.88
N GLU A 101 26.08 -23.33 -1.43
CA GLU A 101 24.83 -23.06 -2.11
C GLU A 101 24.99 -21.82 -3.00
N THR A 102 24.62 -21.96 -4.27
CA THR A 102 24.60 -20.83 -5.20
C THR A 102 23.31 -20.05 -5.03
N VAL A 103 23.38 -18.85 -4.48
CA VAL A 103 22.23 -17.98 -4.23
C VAL A 103 22.34 -16.68 -5.02
N GLN A 104 21.19 -16.04 -5.26
CA GLN A 104 21.16 -14.72 -5.87
C GLN A 104 21.83 -13.69 -4.95
N LYS A 105 22.70 -12.84 -5.52
CA LYS A 105 23.49 -11.88 -4.73
C LYS A 105 22.65 -10.84 -3.99
N TYR A 106 21.67 -10.26 -4.69
CA TYR A 106 20.78 -9.24 -4.13
C TYR A 106 19.33 -9.55 -4.48
N THR A 107 18.43 -9.45 -3.51
CA THR A 107 17.03 -9.80 -3.66
C THR A 107 16.16 -8.75 -2.97
N GLN A 108 15.21 -8.18 -3.70
CA GLN A 108 14.13 -7.37 -3.13
C GLN A 108 13.10 -8.28 -2.44
N ARG A 109 12.71 -7.86 -1.23
CA ARG A 109 11.73 -8.53 -0.36
C ARG A 109 10.70 -7.56 0.20
N VAL A 110 10.97 -6.26 0.07
CA VAL A 110 10.14 -5.16 0.59
C VAL A 110 9.97 -4.12 -0.51
N LEU A 111 8.74 -3.64 -0.73
CA LEU A 111 8.44 -2.56 -1.66
C LEU A 111 7.84 -1.36 -0.93
N PHE A 112 8.48 -0.20 -1.08
CA PHE A 112 8.00 1.09 -0.63
C PHE A 112 7.37 1.89 -1.77
N SER A 113 6.60 2.91 -1.41
CA SER A 113 6.06 3.88 -2.38
C SER A 113 7.16 4.74 -3.03
N ALA A 114 6.94 5.11 -4.30
CA ALA A 114 7.83 6.00 -5.06
C ALA A 114 7.33 7.45 -5.06
N SER A 115 8.26 8.40 -5.01
CA SER A 115 8.00 9.84 -5.05
C SER A 115 8.69 10.50 -6.23
N LYS A 116 8.07 11.56 -6.75
CA LYS A 116 8.63 12.48 -7.76
C LYS A 116 9.58 13.53 -7.19
N GLU A 117 9.78 13.51 -5.88
CA GLU A 117 10.70 14.40 -5.18
C GLU A 117 11.48 13.59 -4.14
N CYS A 118 12.78 13.85 -4.03
CA CYS A 118 13.59 13.28 -2.97
C CYS A 118 13.29 13.94 -1.62
N CYS A 119 13.72 13.32 -0.52
CA CYS A 119 13.64 13.92 0.80
C CYS A 119 14.26 15.34 0.80
N PRO A 120 13.52 16.36 1.24
CA PRO A 120 14.04 17.73 1.31
C PRO A 120 15.34 17.80 2.11
N GLY A 121 16.30 18.60 1.62
CA GLY A 121 17.61 18.77 2.26
C GLY A 121 18.61 17.64 2.00
N LEU A 122 18.25 16.59 1.27
CA LEU A 122 19.14 15.46 0.95
C LEU A 122 19.54 15.36 -0.53
N SER A 123 19.33 16.41 -1.35
CA SER A 123 19.57 16.37 -2.81
C SER A 123 20.95 15.85 -3.23
N HIS A 124 21.99 16.09 -2.42
CA HIS A 124 23.36 15.63 -2.66
C HIS A 124 23.76 14.40 -1.83
N ASP A 125 22.83 13.83 -1.07
CA ASP A 125 23.04 12.61 -0.30
C ASP A 125 22.97 11.37 -1.20
N ALA A 126 23.63 10.29 -0.77
CA ALA A 126 23.55 8.99 -1.45
C ALA A 126 22.09 8.52 -1.62
N GLY A 127 21.19 8.85 -0.69
CA GLY A 127 19.75 8.57 -0.78
C GLY A 127 19.04 9.12 -2.01
N CYS A 128 19.47 10.28 -2.51
CA CYS A 128 18.88 10.90 -3.69
C CYS A 128 19.63 10.56 -4.97
N VAL A 129 20.97 10.52 -4.90
CA VAL A 129 21.82 10.39 -6.08
C VAL A 129 22.07 8.93 -6.48
N ALA A 130 22.21 8.02 -5.51
CA ALA A 130 22.41 6.59 -5.79
C ALA A 130 21.09 5.83 -6.02
N ALA A 131 19.93 6.48 -5.81
CA ALA A 131 18.63 5.88 -6.11
C ALA A 131 18.56 5.50 -7.60
N PRO A 132 18.18 4.26 -7.96
CA PRO A 132 18.08 3.82 -9.35
C PRO A 132 17.11 4.69 -10.15
N GLU A 133 17.38 4.83 -11.44
CA GLU A 133 16.47 5.53 -12.35
C GLU A 133 15.10 4.83 -12.44
N SER A 134 14.06 5.63 -12.69
CA SER A 134 12.69 5.11 -12.83
C SER A 134 12.57 4.12 -14.00
N SER A 135 11.79 3.05 -13.83
CA SER A 135 11.47 2.10 -14.91
C SER A 135 10.53 2.67 -15.97
N LEU A 136 9.91 3.82 -15.69
CA LEU A 136 9.03 4.51 -16.61
C LEU A 136 9.81 5.07 -17.83
N PRO A 137 9.19 5.15 -19.02
CA PRO A 137 9.86 5.70 -20.21
C PRO A 137 10.44 7.10 -19.98
N PRO A 138 11.63 7.41 -20.51
CA PRO A 138 12.31 8.69 -20.29
C PRO A 138 11.60 9.90 -20.94
N ASP A 139 10.57 9.66 -21.74
CA ASP A 139 9.78 10.64 -22.46
C ASP A 139 8.28 10.60 -22.07
N ILE A 140 7.95 10.02 -20.90
CA ILE A 140 6.55 9.80 -20.47
C ILE A 140 5.71 11.09 -20.33
N TYR A 141 6.34 12.24 -20.10
CA TYR A 141 5.74 13.59 -20.11
C TYR A 141 6.22 14.43 -21.31
N GLY A 142 6.69 13.76 -22.37
CA GLY A 142 7.34 14.37 -23.52
C GLY A 142 8.74 14.92 -23.19
N TRP A 143 9.17 15.94 -23.94
CA TRP A 143 10.52 16.52 -23.83
C TRP A 143 10.81 17.22 -22.49
N LYS A 144 9.78 17.46 -21.67
CA LYS A 144 9.89 18.08 -20.34
C LYS A 144 10.11 17.07 -19.20
N THR A 145 10.06 15.76 -19.50
CA THR A 145 10.27 14.69 -18.52
C THR A 145 11.58 14.92 -17.74
N ASP A 146 11.49 14.89 -16.41
CA ASP A 146 12.60 15.10 -15.46
C ASP A 146 13.32 16.46 -15.56
N ARG A 147 12.75 17.43 -16.29
CA ARG A 147 13.34 18.77 -16.50
C ARG A 147 12.46 19.90 -15.99
N TYR A 148 11.21 19.61 -15.64
CA TYR A 148 10.25 20.65 -15.29
C TYR A 148 10.45 21.13 -13.84
N PRO A 149 10.57 22.45 -13.58
CA PRO A 149 11.08 22.96 -12.30
C PRO A 149 10.24 22.65 -11.06
N ASP A 150 8.93 22.44 -11.21
CA ASP A 150 8.01 22.21 -10.08
C ASP A 150 7.92 20.72 -9.65
N GLY A 151 8.64 19.83 -10.33
CA GLY A 151 8.65 18.40 -10.05
C GLY A 151 7.41 17.63 -10.51
N THR A 152 6.41 18.28 -11.12
CA THR A 152 5.17 17.62 -11.57
C THR A 152 5.39 16.73 -12.78
N LEU A 153 6.38 17.01 -13.62
CA LEU A 153 6.73 16.20 -14.80
C LEU A 153 7.98 15.33 -14.58
N THR A 154 8.25 14.99 -13.31
CA THR A 154 9.34 14.09 -12.91
C THR A 154 8.81 12.68 -12.79
N ARG A 155 9.57 11.70 -13.29
CA ARG A 155 9.24 10.28 -13.08
C ARG A 155 9.46 9.93 -11.60
N PRO A 156 8.52 9.23 -10.94
CA PRO A 156 8.76 8.72 -9.60
C PRO A 156 10.05 7.91 -9.53
N ARG A 157 10.90 8.22 -8.56
CA ARG A 157 12.26 7.67 -8.42
C ARG A 157 12.64 7.39 -6.98
N TRP A 158 12.30 8.32 -6.09
CA TRP A 158 12.82 8.31 -4.72
C TRP A 158 11.89 7.55 -3.79
N ILE A 159 12.46 6.87 -2.82
CA ILE A 159 11.70 6.18 -1.77
C ILE A 159 10.95 7.19 -0.91
N LYS A 160 9.70 6.89 -0.54
CA LYS A 160 8.91 7.72 0.39
C LYS A 160 8.28 6.86 1.50
N PRO A 161 8.39 7.29 2.78
CA PRO A 161 7.76 6.58 3.89
C PRO A 161 6.23 6.72 3.82
N GLY A 162 5.50 5.85 4.50
CA GLY A 162 4.05 5.96 4.69
C GLY A 162 3.24 4.82 4.10
N ALA A 163 3.78 4.08 3.13
CA ALA A 163 3.26 2.77 2.75
C ALA A 163 4.40 1.83 2.36
N VAL A 164 4.33 0.61 2.86
CA VAL A 164 5.27 -0.46 2.57
C VAL A 164 4.59 -1.83 2.67
N ILE A 165 4.92 -2.73 1.75
CA ILE A 165 4.56 -4.14 1.83
C ILE A 165 5.83 -4.98 1.76
N GLY A 166 5.94 -5.98 2.62
CA GLY A 166 7.16 -6.80 2.68
C GLY A 166 7.10 -7.86 3.76
N GLN A 167 8.10 -8.73 3.78
CA GLN A 167 8.21 -9.76 4.82
C GLN A 167 8.55 -9.15 6.19
N VAL A 168 7.99 -9.73 7.24
CA VAL A 168 8.15 -9.25 8.63
C VAL A 168 9.61 -9.26 9.05
N ALA A 169 10.39 -10.30 8.71
CA ALA A 169 11.81 -10.36 9.05
C ALA A 169 12.61 -9.18 8.48
N ASP A 170 12.35 -8.81 7.23
CA ASP A 170 13.05 -7.72 6.55
C ASP A 170 12.57 -6.36 7.07
N LEU A 171 11.26 -6.20 7.26
CA LEU A 171 10.68 -4.98 7.84
C LEU A 171 11.18 -4.74 9.26
N LYS A 172 11.29 -5.77 10.09
CA LYS A 172 11.85 -5.71 11.45
C LYS A 172 13.27 -5.15 11.43
N ALA A 173 14.12 -5.64 10.52
CA ALA A 173 15.48 -5.15 10.37
C ALA A 173 15.53 -3.68 9.89
N ILE A 174 14.65 -3.31 8.95
CA ILE A 174 14.55 -1.93 8.43
C ILE A 174 14.10 -0.96 9.54
N TYR A 175 13.00 -1.27 10.22
CA TYR A 175 12.46 -0.41 11.29
C TYR A 175 13.38 -0.34 12.51
N ALA A 176 14.14 -1.40 12.82
CA ALA A 176 15.18 -1.36 13.84
C ALA A 176 16.27 -0.32 13.51
N GLU A 177 16.73 -0.25 12.27
CA GLU A 177 17.73 0.73 11.86
C GLU A 177 17.17 2.15 11.78
N ILE A 178 15.92 2.32 11.33
CA ILE A 178 15.23 3.61 11.35
C ILE A 178 15.08 4.10 12.79
N LEU A 179 14.63 3.25 13.71
CA LEU A 179 14.49 3.60 15.13
C LEU A 179 15.85 4.00 15.73
N ARG A 180 16.90 3.20 15.48
CA ARG A 180 18.26 3.51 15.91
C ARG A 180 18.71 4.88 15.39
N PHE A 181 18.42 5.22 14.14
CA PHE A 181 18.74 6.54 13.58
C PHE A 181 17.97 7.67 14.28
N VAL A 182 16.65 7.51 14.44
CA VAL A 182 15.74 8.50 15.05
C VAL A 182 16.10 8.76 16.51
N GLU A 183 16.52 7.75 17.26
CA GLU A 183 16.95 7.92 18.66
C GLU A 183 18.22 8.76 18.79
N HIS A 184 19.16 8.61 17.85
CA HIS A 184 20.42 9.37 17.84
C HIS A 184 20.28 10.75 17.20
N ASN A 185 19.27 10.98 16.37
CA ASN A 185 19.07 12.22 15.63
C ASN A 185 17.70 12.80 15.93
N HIS A 186 17.64 13.85 16.76
CA HIS A 186 16.41 14.55 17.10
C HIS A 186 15.93 15.45 15.94
N ASN A 187 15.34 14.83 14.92
CA ASN A 187 14.77 15.49 13.75
C ASN A 187 13.32 15.04 13.54
N ALA A 188 12.39 15.99 13.39
CA ALA A 188 10.97 15.72 13.15
C ALA A 188 10.71 14.86 11.90
N GLN A 189 11.55 14.98 10.85
CA GLN A 189 11.51 14.16 9.64
C GLN A 189 12.54 13.01 9.68
N GLY A 190 12.92 12.58 10.89
CA GLY A 190 13.99 11.63 11.10
C GLY A 190 13.76 10.27 10.44
N ASP A 191 12.51 9.82 10.35
CA ASP A 191 12.14 8.58 9.66
C ASP A 191 12.32 8.65 8.14
N TYR A 192 11.90 9.76 7.52
CA TYR A 192 12.11 9.99 6.09
C TYR A 192 13.61 10.08 5.78
N VAL A 193 14.36 10.88 6.55
CA VAL A 193 15.81 11.00 6.41
C VAL A 193 16.50 9.64 6.58
N ALA A 194 16.14 8.88 7.62
CA ALA A 194 16.70 7.56 7.87
C ALA A 194 16.43 6.60 6.72
N LEU A 195 15.17 6.53 6.25
CA LEU A 195 14.77 5.65 5.16
C LEU A 195 15.48 6.00 3.85
N THR A 196 15.58 7.29 3.54
CA THR A 196 16.32 7.78 2.35
C THR A 196 17.79 7.41 2.43
N GLN A 197 18.45 7.62 3.56
CA GLN A 197 19.85 7.23 3.74
C GLN A 197 20.06 5.71 3.71
N LEU A 198 19.13 4.93 4.28
CA LEU A 198 19.18 3.48 4.28
C LEU A 198 19.12 2.92 2.86
N PHE A 199 18.12 3.38 2.09
CA PHE A 199 17.96 3.01 0.69
C PHE A 199 19.15 3.48 -0.16
N GLY A 200 19.60 4.72 0.02
CA GLY A 200 20.75 5.26 -0.69
C GLY A 200 22.04 4.47 -0.47
N ARG A 201 22.33 4.08 0.76
CA ARG A 201 23.52 3.28 1.09
C ARG A 201 23.43 1.87 0.52
N GLN A 202 22.25 1.24 0.52
CA GLN A 202 22.03 -0.04 -0.14
C GLN A 202 22.41 0.06 -1.63
N GLU A 203 21.82 1.02 -2.34
CA GLU A 203 22.03 1.18 -3.78
C GLU A 203 23.44 1.66 -4.12
N TYR A 204 24.05 2.50 -3.27
CA TYR A 204 25.45 2.88 -3.40
C TYR A 204 26.40 1.67 -3.31
N VAL A 205 26.19 0.78 -2.35
CA VAL A 205 27.00 -0.45 -2.21
C VAL A 205 26.78 -1.39 -3.41
N ARG A 206 25.53 -1.56 -3.86
CA ARG A 206 25.21 -2.32 -5.08
C ARG A 206 25.94 -1.75 -6.29
N GLU A 207 25.93 -0.43 -6.48
CA GLU A 207 26.57 0.25 -7.61
C GLU A 207 28.11 0.19 -7.55
N LEU A 208 28.72 0.32 -6.36
CA LEU A 208 30.16 0.11 -6.20
C LEU A 208 30.59 -1.29 -6.63
N GLU A 209 29.80 -2.29 -6.26
CA GLU A 209 30.06 -3.67 -6.64
C GLU A 209 29.89 -3.88 -8.15
N ARG A 210 28.83 -3.31 -8.74
CA ARG A 210 28.64 -3.29 -10.20
C ARG A 210 29.87 -2.73 -10.91
N ARG A 211 30.39 -1.59 -10.47
CA ARG A 211 31.59 -0.96 -11.06
C ARG A 211 32.84 -1.83 -10.97
N ARG A 212 32.95 -2.69 -9.95
CA ARG A 212 34.06 -3.65 -9.80
C ARG A 212 33.92 -4.85 -10.73
N THR A 213 32.70 -5.30 -10.99
CA THR A 213 32.43 -6.51 -11.79
C THR A 213 32.11 -6.21 -13.27
N SER A 214 31.68 -4.99 -13.59
CA SER A 214 31.31 -4.56 -14.94
C SER A 214 32.51 -4.52 -15.87
N ASN A 215 32.28 -4.91 -17.13
CA ASN A 215 33.26 -4.73 -18.20
C ASN A 215 33.23 -3.25 -18.68
N PRO A 216 34.33 -2.48 -18.58
CA PRO A 216 34.38 -1.08 -18.99
C PRO A 216 33.93 -0.82 -20.44
N PHE A 217 34.18 -1.76 -21.35
CA PHE A 217 33.77 -1.65 -22.75
C PHE A 217 32.25 -1.75 -22.91
N MET A 218 31.61 -2.69 -22.19
CA MET A 218 30.15 -2.85 -22.23
C MET A 218 29.45 -1.67 -21.57
N GLU A 219 30.00 -1.14 -20.48
CA GLU A 219 29.49 0.09 -19.83
C GLU A 219 29.55 1.31 -20.76
N TRP A 220 30.68 1.48 -21.45
CA TRP A 220 30.82 2.53 -22.44
C TRP A 220 29.78 2.36 -23.55
N MET A 221 29.61 1.14 -24.08
CA MET A 221 28.61 0.83 -25.10
C MET A 221 27.18 1.16 -24.63
N TYR A 222 26.77 0.66 -23.46
CA TYR A 222 25.44 0.93 -22.88
C TYR A 222 25.19 2.41 -22.66
N THR A 223 26.23 3.16 -22.27
CA THR A 223 26.15 4.61 -22.12
C THR A 223 25.94 5.30 -23.47
N GLN A 224 26.65 4.88 -24.53
CA GLN A 224 26.50 5.47 -25.87
C GLN A 224 25.11 5.21 -26.49
N ILE A 225 24.51 4.04 -26.25
CA ILE A 225 23.18 3.70 -26.78
C ILE A 225 22.03 4.05 -25.81
N GLY A 226 22.33 4.70 -24.68
CA GLY A 226 21.32 5.22 -23.76
C GLY A 226 20.58 4.18 -22.92
N ILE A 227 21.14 2.98 -22.73
CA ILE A 227 20.55 1.90 -21.89
C ILE A 227 21.33 1.65 -20.61
N SER A 228 22.27 2.54 -20.26
CA SER A 228 23.08 2.41 -19.05
C SER A 228 22.21 2.56 -17.79
N GLU A 229 22.25 1.54 -16.94
CA GLU A 229 21.62 1.57 -15.61
C GLU A 229 22.59 2.03 -14.50
N ALA A 230 23.68 2.69 -14.90
CA ALA A 230 24.71 3.19 -13.99
C ALA A 230 24.20 4.41 -13.21
N SER A 231 24.30 4.35 -11.88
CA SER A 231 24.07 5.55 -11.06
C SER A 231 25.32 6.44 -11.04
N ASN A 232 25.11 7.76 -11.18
CA ASN A 232 26.20 8.72 -11.14
C ASN A 232 26.67 8.97 -9.70
N LEU A 233 27.63 8.18 -9.23
CA LEU A 233 28.21 8.33 -7.89
C LEU A 233 29.25 9.46 -7.75
N THR A 234 29.41 10.34 -8.75
CA THR A 234 30.47 11.36 -8.72
C THR A 234 30.25 12.33 -7.55
N GLY A 235 31.28 12.49 -6.71
CA GLY A 235 31.23 13.36 -5.54
C GLY A 235 30.55 12.77 -4.30
N LEU A 236 30.12 11.50 -4.34
CA LEU A 236 29.51 10.81 -3.20
C LEU A 236 30.53 9.96 -2.44
N ASN A 237 30.70 10.26 -1.15
CA ASN A 237 31.44 9.42 -0.20
C ASN A 237 30.64 9.25 1.09
N PRO A 238 29.52 8.49 1.07
CA PRO A 238 28.78 8.20 2.29
C PRO A 238 29.67 7.42 3.25
N ARG A 239 29.52 7.69 4.55
CA ARG A 239 30.26 6.97 5.60
C ARG A 239 29.76 5.52 5.66
N LEU A 240 30.60 4.59 5.21
CA LEU A 240 30.39 3.15 5.33
C LEU A 240 31.24 2.60 6.49
N GLU A 241 30.61 1.82 7.36
CA GLU A 241 31.21 1.20 8.53
C GLU A 241 31.44 -0.29 8.24
N THR A 242 32.64 -0.77 8.52
CA THR A 242 32.99 -2.18 8.34
C THR A 242 32.17 -3.06 9.29
N GLY A 243 31.68 -4.20 8.81
CA GLY A 243 30.87 -5.13 9.59
C GLY A 243 29.38 -4.75 9.69
N ARG A 244 28.97 -3.64 9.07
CA ARG A 244 27.58 -3.21 9.05
C ARG A 244 26.83 -3.76 7.85
N ARG A 245 25.56 -4.13 8.07
CA ARG A 245 24.63 -4.56 7.02
C ARG A 245 24.13 -3.35 6.22
N TYR A 246 24.25 -3.44 4.89
CA TYR A 246 23.74 -2.43 3.94
C TYR A 246 22.68 -2.98 2.97
N GLU A 247 22.48 -4.30 2.93
CA GLU A 247 21.49 -4.94 2.06
C GLU A 247 20.23 -5.30 2.87
N TYR A 248 19.14 -4.58 2.63
CA TYR A 248 17.85 -4.74 3.33
C TYR A 248 16.73 -5.22 2.40
N GLY A 249 17.04 -5.58 1.15
CA GLY A 249 16.05 -6.03 0.19
C GLY A 249 15.01 -4.96 -0.15
N ILE A 250 15.36 -3.67 0.00
CA ILE A 250 14.45 -2.56 -0.27
C ILE A 250 14.30 -2.37 -1.78
N GLY A 251 13.07 -2.26 -2.25
CA GLY A 251 12.67 -1.83 -3.59
C GLY A 251 11.59 -0.74 -3.54
N VAL A 252 11.29 -0.17 -4.71
CA VAL A 252 10.39 0.97 -4.86
C VAL A 252 9.39 0.71 -6.00
N ASP A 253 8.13 1.05 -5.80
CA ASP A 253 7.06 0.93 -6.81
C ASP A 253 7.02 2.15 -7.76
N TYR A 254 7.92 2.16 -8.74
CA TYR A 254 8.10 3.28 -9.68
C TYR A 254 6.85 3.61 -10.52
N GLU A 255 6.02 2.61 -10.82
CA GLU A 255 4.89 2.72 -11.75
C GLU A 255 3.55 2.94 -11.04
N SER A 256 3.59 3.10 -9.71
CA SER A 256 2.39 3.24 -8.87
C SER A 256 1.39 2.09 -9.08
N GLN A 257 1.87 0.86 -9.23
CA GLN A 257 1.00 -0.31 -9.36
C GLN A 257 0.33 -0.68 -8.03
N LEU A 258 1.06 -0.50 -6.93
CA LEU A 258 0.60 -0.72 -5.56
C LEU A 258 0.24 0.60 -4.90
N PHE A 259 1.17 1.55 -4.90
CA PHE A 259 1.09 2.79 -4.12
C PHE A 259 1.17 4.02 -5.03
N PHE A 260 0.10 4.78 -5.10
CA PHE A 260 0.10 6.10 -5.74
C PHE A 260 0.25 7.20 -4.68
N ASN A 261 1.16 8.15 -4.92
CA ASN A 261 1.34 9.34 -4.08
C ASN A 261 0.82 10.58 -4.81
N MET A 262 -0.09 11.34 -4.17
CA MET A 262 -0.74 12.50 -4.80
C MET A 262 0.20 13.71 -4.92
N TRP A 263 1.16 13.86 -4.00
CA TRP A 263 2.17 14.92 -4.05
C TRP A 263 2.87 14.95 -5.42
N ASN A 264 2.82 16.10 -6.11
CA ASN A 264 3.31 16.31 -7.49
C ASN A 264 2.73 15.38 -8.58
N SER A 265 1.73 14.55 -8.27
CA SER A 265 1.14 13.59 -9.23
C SER A 265 -0.37 13.73 -9.35
N LYS A 266 -0.99 14.73 -8.71
CA LYS A 266 -2.45 15.02 -8.81
C LYS A 266 -2.96 15.04 -10.25
N ASN A 267 -2.19 15.61 -11.17
CA ASN A 267 -2.58 15.77 -12.57
C ASN A 267 -2.28 14.53 -13.43
N ASP A 268 -1.65 13.49 -12.87
CA ASP A 268 -1.31 12.27 -13.60
C ASP A 268 -2.46 11.25 -13.60
N VAL A 269 -3.52 11.52 -12.83
CA VAL A 269 -4.59 10.57 -12.59
C VAL A 269 -5.93 11.05 -13.11
N GLU A 270 -6.71 10.09 -13.62
CA GLU A 270 -8.06 10.32 -14.10
C GLU A 270 -8.98 9.21 -13.61
N TRP A 271 -10.27 9.51 -13.48
CA TRP A 271 -11.29 8.52 -13.14
C TRP A 271 -11.89 7.95 -14.41
N LEU A 272 -11.55 6.70 -14.74
CA LEU A 272 -11.87 6.09 -16.03
C LEU A 272 -12.82 4.90 -15.87
N GLN A 273 -13.72 4.78 -16.83
CA GLN A 273 -14.49 3.56 -17.07
C GLN A 273 -14.00 2.98 -18.39
N TYR A 274 -13.43 1.76 -18.34
CA TYR A 274 -12.71 1.18 -19.47
C TYR A 274 -13.61 0.70 -20.61
N ASN A 275 -14.92 0.54 -20.36
CA ASN A 275 -15.91 0.33 -21.41
C ASN A 275 -16.10 1.56 -22.32
N ASN A 276 -15.76 2.76 -21.87
CA ASN A 276 -15.87 3.99 -22.65
C ASN A 276 -14.55 4.30 -23.38
N VAL A 277 -14.32 3.59 -24.48
CA VAL A 277 -13.10 3.69 -25.29
C VAL A 277 -12.88 5.11 -25.84
N SER A 278 -13.96 5.83 -26.17
CA SER A 278 -13.85 7.23 -26.61
C SER A 278 -13.29 8.12 -25.51
N LYS A 279 -13.74 7.94 -24.25
CA LYS A 279 -13.23 8.69 -23.11
C LYS A 279 -11.78 8.32 -22.83
N THR A 280 -11.42 7.04 -22.75
CA THR A 280 -10.03 6.62 -22.48
C THR A 280 -9.08 7.13 -23.57
N SER A 281 -9.46 7.04 -24.85
CA SER A 281 -8.68 7.58 -25.97
C SER A 281 -8.55 9.11 -25.93
N SER A 282 -9.64 9.83 -25.60
CA SER A 282 -9.58 11.30 -25.47
C SER A 282 -8.67 11.75 -24.33
N VAL A 283 -8.71 11.06 -23.18
CA VAL A 283 -7.84 11.32 -22.03
C VAL A 283 -6.38 11.05 -22.40
N GLN A 284 -6.11 9.91 -23.05
CA GLN A 284 -4.76 9.58 -23.52
C GLN A 284 -4.19 10.69 -24.41
N MET A 285 -5.00 11.24 -25.33
CA MET A 285 -4.61 12.36 -26.18
C MET A 285 -4.41 13.67 -25.39
N GLN A 286 -5.29 13.98 -24.43
CA GLN A 286 -5.20 15.19 -23.59
C GLN A 286 -3.92 15.23 -22.76
N HIS A 287 -3.50 14.07 -22.24
CA HIS A 287 -2.28 13.91 -21.43
C HIS A 287 -1.03 13.67 -22.28
N GLY A 288 -1.15 13.62 -23.61
CA GLY A 288 -0.01 13.42 -24.51
C GLY A 288 0.64 12.05 -24.41
N VAL A 289 -0.09 11.03 -23.95
CA VAL A 289 0.41 9.66 -23.80
C VAL A 289 0.47 8.96 -25.17
N PRO A 290 1.60 8.34 -25.56
CA PRO A 290 1.75 7.67 -26.85
C PRO A 290 0.68 6.59 -27.11
N ARG A 291 0.28 6.40 -28.37
CA ARG A 291 -0.81 5.46 -28.76
C ARG A 291 -0.48 4.00 -28.48
N GLU A 292 0.80 3.69 -28.40
CA GLU A 292 1.39 2.38 -28.08
C GLU A 292 1.02 1.98 -26.65
N ARG A 293 0.88 2.95 -25.74
CA ARG A 293 0.47 2.75 -24.35
C ARG A 293 -1.01 3.03 -24.18
N ARG A 294 -1.85 2.11 -24.65
CA ARG A 294 -3.31 2.23 -24.56
C ARG A 294 -3.79 2.16 -23.11
N LEU A 295 -4.73 3.03 -22.76
CA LEU A 295 -5.43 3.00 -21.46
C LEU A 295 -6.51 1.89 -21.48
N LEU A 296 -6.07 0.65 -21.35
CA LEU A 296 -6.93 -0.53 -21.25
C LEU A 296 -7.08 -0.96 -19.79
N LEU A 297 -8.13 -1.76 -19.49
CA LEU A 297 -8.26 -2.36 -18.18
C LEU A 297 -7.05 -3.26 -17.94
N PRO A 298 -6.34 -3.13 -16.80
CA PRO A 298 -5.26 -4.03 -16.44
C PRO A 298 -5.71 -5.50 -16.46
N GLU A 299 -4.85 -6.40 -16.95
CA GLU A 299 -5.19 -7.81 -17.12
C GLU A 299 -5.57 -8.51 -15.81
N ASP A 300 -5.01 -8.04 -14.69
CA ASP A 300 -5.30 -8.51 -13.34
C ASP A 300 -6.66 -8.07 -12.77
N LEU A 301 -7.36 -7.19 -13.48
CA LEU A 301 -8.74 -6.83 -13.21
C LEU A 301 -9.74 -7.55 -14.12
N ASN A 302 -9.27 -8.47 -14.97
CA ASN A 302 -10.15 -9.26 -15.79
C ASN A 302 -10.99 -10.25 -14.94
N PRO A 303 -12.24 -10.56 -15.35
CA PRO A 303 -13.12 -11.46 -14.60
C PRO A 303 -12.56 -12.87 -14.38
N GLU A 304 -11.58 -13.29 -15.19
CA GLU A 304 -10.89 -14.57 -15.05
C GLU A 304 -9.88 -14.59 -13.89
N GLN A 305 -9.33 -13.42 -13.53
CA GLN A 305 -8.29 -13.30 -12.50
C GLN A 305 -8.83 -12.78 -11.16
N VAL A 306 -9.85 -11.93 -11.19
CA VAL A 306 -10.46 -11.36 -9.99
C VAL A 306 -11.99 -11.47 -10.02
N SER A 307 -12.56 -11.92 -8.90
CA SER A 307 -14.00 -12.02 -8.74
C SER A 307 -14.66 -10.64 -8.74
N ASN A 308 -15.91 -10.58 -9.21
CA ASN A 308 -16.67 -9.35 -9.16
C ASN A 308 -17.08 -9.03 -7.71
N PRO A 309 -16.79 -7.81 -7.20
CA PRO A 309 -17.03 -7.45 -5.81
C PRO A 309 -18.51 -7.47 -5.39
N PHE A 310 -19.44 -7.44 -6.35
CA PHE A 310 -20.88 -7.45 -6.08
C PHE A 310 -21.52 -8.84 -6.01
N ILE A 311 -20.76 -9.91 -6.27
CA ILE A 311 -21.26 -11.29 -6.14
C ILE A 311 -21.47 -11.60 -4.66
N GLN A 312 -22.69 -11.94 -4.25
CA GLN A 312 -22.97 -12.35 -2.87
C GLN A 312 -22.35 -13.73 -2.58
N PRO A 313 -21.79 -13.95 -1.37
CA PRO A 313 -21.31 -15.28 -0.98
C PRO A 313 -22.49 -16.26 -0.87
N LYS A 314 -22.24 -17.54 -1.17
CA LYS A 314 -23.25 -18.59 -0.96
C LYS A 314 -23.28 -18.92 0.53
N VAL A 315 -24.29 -18.41 1.23
CA VAL A 315 -24.51 -18.72 2.65
C VAL A 315 -25.32 -20.02 2.74
N GLY A 316 -24.94 -20.92 3.66
CA GLY A 316 -25.72 -22.11 3.97
C GLY A 316 -27.12 -21.74 4.47
N LYS A 317 -28.15 -22.53 4.14
CA LYS A 317 -29.55 -22.21 4.49
C LYS A 317 -29.82 -22.13 6.00
N ASP A 318 -28.95 -22.72 6.81
CA ASP A 318 -29.15 -22.90 8.25
C ASP A 318 -28.18 -22.07 9.13
N GLU A 319 -27.40 -21.17 8.53
CA GLU A 319 -26.42 -20.38 9.27
C GLU A 319 -26.99 -19.01 9.69
N PRO A 320 -26.97 -18.66 10.99
CA PRO A 320 -27.49 -17.38 11.47
C PRO A 320 -26.62 -16.22 10.98
N LEU A 321 -27.15 -15.43 10.04
CA LEU A 321 -26.47 -14.25 9.51
C LEU A 321 -26.49 -13.09 10.51
N THR A 322 -25.31 -12.56 10.82
CA THR A 322 -25.16 -11.36 11.65
C THR A 322 -24.36 -10.31 10.89
N PRO A 323 -24.93 -9.13 10.56
CA PRO A 323 -26.34 -8.75 10.73
C PRO A 323 -27.30 -9.57 9.84
N PRO A 324 -28.61 -9.62 10.15
CA PRO A 324 -29.58 -10.33 9.33
C PRO A 324 -29.66 -9.73 7.91
N TYR A 325 -29.99 -10.55 6.93
CA TYR A 325 -30.17 -10.09 5.55
C TYR A 325 -31.35 -9.10 5.47
N ASN A 326 -31.11 -7.92 4.90
CA ASN A 326 -32.11 -6.90 4.63
C ASN A 326 -32.02 -6.50 3.15
N ALA A 327 -33.08 -6.72 2.38
CA ALA A 327 -33.07 -6.51 0.93
C ALA A 327 -32.76 -5.06 0.51
N THR A 328 -33.08 -4.07 1.35
CA THR A 328 -32.80 -2.65 1.09
C THR A 328 -31.35 -2.31 1.43
N LEU A 329 -30.89 -2.69 2.63
CA LEU A 329 -29.54 -2.35 3.11
C LEU A 329 -28.43 -3.17 2.43
N ASP A 330 -28.75 -4.38 1.98
CA ASP A 330 -27.83 -5.30 1.32
C ASP A 330 -27.95 -5.29 -0.21
N ALA A 331 -28.66 -4.29 -0.76
CA ALA A 331 -28.83 -4.12 -2.19
C ALA A 331 -27.48 -3.82 -2.88
N LEU A 332 -27.04 -4.75 -3.73
CA LEU A 332 -25.86 -4.60 -4.58
C LEU A 332 -26.30 -4.55 -6.06
N PRO A 333 -25.55 -3.86 -6.93
CA PRO A 333 -25.88 -3.80 -8.33
C PRO A 333 -25.69 -5.17 -9.01
N ASN A 334 -26.35 -5.39 -10.14
CA ASN A 334 -26.18 -6.62 -10.91
C ASN A 334 -24.72 -6.75 -11.39
N PRO A 335 -23.99 -7.82 -10.99
CA PRO A 335 -22.59 -8.05 -11.38
C PRO A 335 -22.36 -8.12 -12.89
N GLN A 336 -23.36 -8.54 -13.67
CA GLN A 336 -23.27 -8.63 -15.13
C GLN A 336 -23.23 -7.24 -15.79
N HIS A 337 -23.88 -6.24 -15.19
CA HIS A 337 -23.92 -4.87 -15.71
C HIS A 337 -22.86 -3.96 -15.06
N ARG A 338 -22.30 -4.38 -13.91
CA ARG A 338 -21.26 -3.66 -13.16
C ARG A 338 -20.03 -4.54 -12.97
N SER A 339 -19.32 -4.75 -14.08
CA SER A 339 -17.99 -5.38 -14.05
C SER A 339 -16.88 -4.34 -13.81
N TRP A 340 -15.63 -4.80 -13.60
CA TRP A 340 -14.45 -3.93 -13.53
C TRP A 340 -14.30 -2.98 -14.74
N HIS A 341 -14.81 -3.37 -15.92
CA HIS A 341 -14.81 -2.50 -17.10
C HIS A 341 -15.76 -1.29 -16.97
N ASN A 342 -16.80 -1.39 -16.14
CA ASN A 342 -17.84 -0.38 -15.97
C ASN A 342 -17.65 0.47 -14.72
N LEU A 343 -16.73 0.09 -13.83
CA LEU A 343 -16.47 0.82 -12.59
C LEU A 343 -15.54 2.00 -12.85
N PRO A 344 -15.77 3.16 -12.20
CA PRO A 344 -14.84 4.27 -12.26
C PRO A 344 -13.60 3.93 -11.43
N LEU A 345 -12.46 3.77 -12.10
CA LEU A 345 -11.17 3.50 -11.46
C LEU A 345 -10.28 4.73 -11.62
N LEU A 346 -9.67 5.17 -10.53
CA LEU A 346 -8.57 6.12 -10.54
C LEU A 346 -7.38 5.43 -11.19
N THR A 347 -6.98 5.95 -12.34
CA THR A 347 -5.94 5.40 -13.21
C THR A 347 -4.83 6.43 -13.34
N ASN A 348 -3.58 6.04 -13.09
CA ASN A 348 -2.42 6.82 -13.51
C ASN A 348 -2.28 6.71 -15.02
N VAL A 349 -2.55 7.82 -15.71
CA VAL A 349 -2.64 7.91 -17.17
C VAL A 349 -1.28 7.69 -17.83
N HIS A 350 -0.20 8.14 -17.18
CA HIS A 350 1.15 8.05 -17.73
C HIS A 350 1.72 6.64 -17.63
N SER A 351 1.57 5.96 -16.49
CA SER A 351 1.96 4.56 -16.33
C SER A 351 0.94 3.56 -16.92
N ALA A 352 -0.28 4.01 -17.22
CA ALA A 352 -1.43 3.17 -17.60
C ALA A 352 -1.77 2.11 -16.53
N THR A 353 -1.56 2.43 -15.25
CA THR A 353 -1.81 1.53 -14.11
C THR A 353 -2.97 2.04 -13.25
N VAL A 354 -3.72 1.13 -12.63
CA VAL A 354 -4.75 1.45 -11.62
C VAL A 354 -4.16 1.16 -10.25
N PRO A 355 -3.72 2.12 -9.43
CA PRO A 355 -3.11 1.83 -8.13
C PRO A 355 -4.05 1.09 -7.18
N ALA A 356 -3.50 0.18 -6.38
CA ALA A 356 -4.25 -0.52 -5.33
C ALA A 356 -4.56 0.40 -4.14
N LEU A 357 -3.60 1.24 -3.75
CA LEU A 357 -3.69 2.23 -2.68
C LEU A 357 -3.35 3.63 -3.22
N VAL A 358 -4.11 4.61 -2.74
CA VAL A 358 -4.01 6.02 -3.12
C VAL A 358 -3.71 6.82 -1.85
N ARG A 359 -2.51 7.40 -1.78
CA ARG A 359 -2.12 8.32 -0.71
C ARG A 359 -2.56 9.74 -1.03
N LEU A 360 -3.14 10.42 -0.05
CA LEU A 360 -3.76 11.75 -0.13
C LEU A 360 -2.88 12.79 0.59
N ASP A 361 -1.58 12.78 0.26
CA ASP A 361 -0.53 13.59 0.86
C ASP A 361 -0.34 14.97 0.21
N GLY A 362 -1.19 15.34 -0.76
CA GLY A 362 -1.23 16.65 -1.40
C GLY A 362 -2.43 17.51 -0.97
N ASP A 363 -3.12 18.11 -1.95
CA ASP A 363 -4.30 18.98 -1.76
C ASP A 363 -5.44 18.33 -0.93
N PRO A 364 -5.65 18.75 0.33
CA PRO A 364 -6.63 18.14 1.23
C PRO A 364 -8.08 18.35 0.75
N LYS A 365 -8.35 19.35 -0.10
CA LYS A 365 -9.70 19.63 -0.63
C LYS A 365 -10.23 18.52 -1.54
N LEU A 366 -9.35 17.66 -2.04
CA LEU A 366 -9.74 16.56 -2.92
C LEU A 366 -10.20 15.32 -2.18
N ARG A 367 -9.95 15.20 -0.86
CA ARG A 367 -10.24 13.98 -0.11
C ARG A 367 -11.70 13.58 -0.22
N ASP A 368 -12.62 14.50 0.09
CA ASP A 368 -14.06 14.24 0.02
C ASP A 368 -14.52 13.97 -1.42
N THR A 369 -13.99 14.75 -2.37
CA THR A 369 -14.32 14.62 -3.80
C THR A 369 -13.85 13.29 -4.38
N TRP A 370 -12.69 12.79 -3.97
CA TRP A 370 -12.14 11.52 -4.42
C TRP A 370 -12.80 10.35 -3.69
N TRP A 371 -13.14 10.51 -2.41
CA TRP A 371 -13.90 9.53 -1.65
C TRP A 371 -15.25 9.23 -2.34
N SER A 372 -16.00 10.28 -2.69
CA SER A 372 -17.30 10.12 -3.37
C SER A 372 -17.21 9.51 -4.77
N LYS A 373 -16.01 9.47 -5.37
CA LYS A 373 -15.74 8.87 -6.68
C LYS A 373 -15.32 7.41 -6.61
N MET A 374 -14.94 6.91 -5.43
CA MET A 374 -14.60 5.51 -5.24
C MET A 374 -15.75 4.63 -5.72
N TRP A 375 -15.42 3.61 -6.52
CA TRP A 375 -16.43 2.78 -7.17
C TRP A 375 -17.36 2.09 -6.17
N TYR A 376 -16.90 1.82 -4.95
CA TYR A 376 -17.70 1.19 -3.89
C TYR A 376 -18.52 2.17 -3.06
N TYR A 377 -18.28 3.48 -3.17
CA TYR A 377 -18.91 4.50 -2.31
C TYR A 377 -20.45 4.39 -2.30
N PRO A 378 -21.15 4.28 -3.44
CA PRO A 378 -22.62 4.15 -3.44
C PRO A 378 -23.17 2.89 -2.78
N TRP A 379 -22.33 1.87 -2.57
CA TRP A 379 -22.69 0.56 -2.04
C TRP A 379 -21.91 0.22 -0.77
N ALA A 380 -21.25 1.20 -0.16
CA ALA A 380 -20.29 0.99 0.92
C ALA A 380 -20.92 0.27 2.11
N ARG A 381 -22.15 0.61 2.50
CA ARG A 381 -22.89 -0.08 3.57
C ARG A 381 -23.16 -1.55 3.21
N ALA A 382 -23.75 -1.80 2.04
CA ALA A 382 -24.09 -3.15 1.59
C ALA A 382 -22.84 -4.04 1.48
N LEU A 383 -21.72 -3.48 0.98
CA LEU A 383 -20.44 -4.17 0.89
C LEU A 383 -19.83 -4.44 2.27
N LEU A 384 -19.93 -3.50 3.22
CA LEU A 384 -19.51 -3.74 4.60
C LEU A 384 -20.36 -4.84 5.26
N ARG A 385 -21.68 -4.82 5.08
CA ARG A 385 -22.58 -5.86 5.61
C ARG A 385 -22.28 -7.21 5.01
N LYS A 386 -21.95 -7.26 3.71
CA LYS A 386 -21.48 -8.46 3.03
C LYS A 386 -20.17 -8.98 3.66
N TYR A 387 -19.20 -8.10 3.92
CA TYR A 387 -17.93 -8.47 4.53
C TYR A 387 -18.10 -9.06 5.94
N VAL A 388 -18.95 -8.45 6.77
CA VAL A 388 -19.21 -8.94 8.14
C VAL A 388 -19.86 -10.32 8.14
N ARG A 389 -20.70 -10.60 7.13
CA ARG A 389 -21.38 -11.89 6.96
C ARG A 389 -20.53 -12.96 6.28
N SER A 390 -19.33 -12.65 5.78
CA SER A 390 -18.53 -13.69 5.11
C SER A 390 -18.03 -14.71 6.14
N PRO A 391 -17.97 -16.01 5.77
CA PRO A 391 -17.54 -17.07 6.69
C PRO A 391 -16.21 -16.75 7.37
N SER A 392 -16.01 -17.28 8.57
CA SER A 392 -14.79 -17.06 9.35
C SER A 392 -14.37 -18.32 10.11
N GLY A 393 -13.11 -18.37 10.55
CA GLY A 393 -12.61 -19.48 11.35
C GLY A 393 -12.39 -20.77 10.55
N PHE A 394 -12.90 -21.90 11.04
CA PHE A 394 -12.64 -23.22 10.46
C PHE A 394 -13.10 -23.35 9.00
N GLU A 395 -14.22 -22.73 8.61
CA GLU A 395 -14.70 -22.79 7.21
C GLU A 395 -13.86 -21.95 6.25
N ALA A 396 -13.42 -20.77 6.69
CA ALA A 396 -12.45 -19.97 5.95
C ALA A 396 -11.09 -20.71 5.85
N ALA A 397 -10.66 -21.38 6.93
CA ALA A 397 -9.46 -22.19 6.98
C ALA A 397 -9.57 -23.46 6.11
N GLN A 398 -10.74 -24.11 6.07
CA GLN A 398 -11.00 -25.26 5.21
C GLN A 398 -11.09 -24.86 3.74
N SER A 399 -11.76 -23.74 3.44
CA SER A 399 -11.76 -23.11 2.12
C SER A 399 -10.32 -22.77 1.72
N ALA A 400 -9.52 -22.18 2.61
CA ALA A 400 -8.10 -21.89 2.39
C ALA A 400 -7.26 -23.15 2.12
N LEU A 401 -7.47 -24.25 2.85
CA LEU A 401 -6.82 -25.55 2.60
C LEU A 401 -7.16 -26.12 1.21
N LEU A 402 -8.31 -25.74 0.66
CA LEU A 402 -8.77 -26.11 -0.69
C LEU A 402 -8.43 -25.05 -1.75
N GLY A 403 -7.61 -24.04 -1.42
CA GLY A 403 -7.18 -22.98 -2.33
C GLY A 403 -8.09 -21.73 -2.37
N GLY A 404 -8.97 -21.57 -1.37
CA GLY A 404 -9.90 -20.46 -1.22
C GLY A 404 -9.24 -19.15 -0.78
N GLN A 405 -9.92 -18.04 -1.06
CA GLN A 405 -9.42 -16.66 -0.99
C GLN A 405 -9.44 -16.02 0.41
N GLU A 406 -9.55 -16.79 1.51
CA GLU A 406 -9.75 -16.26 2.87
C GLU A 406 -8.61 -16.62 3.86
N TRP A 407 -7.37 -16.72 3.38
CA TRP A 407 -6.23 -17.28 4.15
C TRP A 407 -5.30 -16.24 4.81
N TRP A 408 -5.62 -14.95 4.75
CA TRP A 408 -4.66 -13.87 5.03
C TRP A 408 -4.55 -13.43 6.50
N ASP A 409 -5.56 -13.73 7.34
CA ASP A 409 -5.53 -13.41 8.78
C ASP A 409 -6.33 -14.46 9.57
N LEU A 410 -5.62 -15.26 10.36
CA LEU A 410 -6.19 -16.36 11.15
C LEU A 410 -6.69 -15.91 12.54
N ARG A 411 -6.50 -14.65 12.92
CA ARG A 411 -6.91 -14.14 14.24
C ARG A 411 -8.43 -14.06 14.41
N GLY A 412 -9.16 -14.03 13.30
CA GLY A 412 -10.60 -13.79 13.29
C GLY A 412 -10.94 -12.30 13.46
N GLY A 413 -12.18 -12.04 13.87
CA GLY A 413 -12.76 -10.70 13.90
C GLY A 413 -13.23 -10.26 12.50
N LYS A 414 -14.46 -9.74 12.41
CA LYS A 414 -15.04 -9.19 11.17
C LYS A 414 -15.75 -7.89 11.48
N GLY A 415 -15.56 -6.88 10.62
CA GLY A 415 -16.18 -5.57 10.79
C GLY A 415 -15.67 -4.83 12.01
N GLY A 416 -14.36 -4.66 12.12
CA GLY A 416 -13.71 -3.98 13.25
C GLY A 416 -12.20 -3.85 13.03
N ILE A 417 -11.47 -3.65 14.12
CA ILE A 417 -10.01 -3.49 14.15
C ILE A 417 -9.40 -4.36 15.25
N TRP A 418 -8.11 -4.63 15.11
CA TRP A 418 -7.27 -5.13 16.20
C TRP A 418 -6.41 -3.99 16.76
N THR A 419 -6.07 -4.03 18.05
CA THR A 419 -5.02 -3.18 18.63
C THR A 419 -3.67 -3.89 18.63
N GLU A 420 -2.56 -3.17 18.82
CA GLU A 420 -1.23 -3.79 18.95
C GLU A 420 -1.12 -4.79 20.11
N LYS A 421 -2.04 -4.69 21.08
CA LYS A 421 -2.13 -5.57 22.26
C LYS A 421 -2.92 -6.85 22.01
N GLY A 422 -3.47 -7.04 20.81
CA GLY A 422 -4.32 -8.18 20.47
C GLY A 422 -5.75 -8.04 20.99
N GLU A 423 -6.25 -6.82 21.20
CA GLU A 423 -7.65 -6.58 21.58
C GLU A 423 -8.48 -6.35 20.31
N TRP A 424 -9.64 -6.99 20.22
CA TRP A 424 -10.60 -6.80 19.14
C TRP A 424 -11.59 -5.69 19.49
N ILE A 425 -11.77 -4.73 18.58
CA ILE A 425 -12.73 -3.65 18.74
C ILE A 425 -13.66 -3.62 17.52
N ASP A 426 -14.97 -3.64 17.76
CA ASP A 426 -15.98 -3.65 16.71
C ASP A 426 -16.06 -2.30 15.98
N TYR A 427 -16.46 -2.32 14.71
CA TYR A 427 -16.67 -1.11 13.90
C TYR A 427 -17.66 -0.14 14.56
N SER A 428 -18.72 -0.65 15.21
CA SER A 428 -19.68 0.15 15.96
C SER A 428 -19.06 0.90 17.15
N GLU A 429 -17.87 0.56 17.60
CA GLU A 429 -17.21 1.29 18.69
C GLU A 429 -16.24 2.35 18.13
N VAL A 430 -15.51 1.99 17.06
CA VAL A 430 -14.45 2.87 16.52
C VAL A 430 -14.98 3.92 15.55
N CYS A 431 -16.02 3.61 14.78
CA CYS A 431 -16.47 4.44 13.66
C CYS A 431 -17.85 5.09 13.87
N VAL A 432 -18.42 5.00 15.08
CA VAL A 432 -19.71 5.64 15.39
C VAL A 432 -19.61 7.15 15.20
N GLY A 433 -20.60 7.70 14.49
CA GLY A 433 -20.72 9.12 14.18
C GLY A 433 -20.17 9.50 12.81
N TYR A 434 -19.40 8.63 12.16
CA TYR A 434 -18.80 8.88 10.84
C TYR A 434 -19.59 8.23 9.69
N GLU A 435 -20.71 7.56 9.97
CA GLU A 435 -21.48 6.83 8.95
C GLU A 435 -22.05 7.74 7.85
N ARG A 436 -22.39 8.98 8.20
CA ARG A 436 -22.83 9.97 7.21
C ARG A 436 -21.73 10.26 6.20
N ASP A 437 -20.49 10.43 6.67
CA ASP A 437 -19.36 10.78 5.82
C ASP A 437 -18.84 9.54 5.06
N LEU A 438 -18.99 8.35 5.64
CA LEU A 438 -18.58 7.09 5.01
C LEU A 438 -19.57 6.56 3.96
N PHE A 439 -20.86 6.51 4.29
CA PHE A 439 -21.89 5.90 3.43
C PHE A 439 -22.74 6.92 2.67
N ASN A 440 -23.08 8.04 3.33
CA ASN A 440 -23.96 9.09 2.80
C ASN A 440 -25.24 8.57 2.11
N ASP A 441 -25.83 7.49 2.65
CA ASP A 441 -26.96 6.78 2.05
C ASP A 441 -28.32 7.12 2.69
N GLY A 442 -28.31 7.92 3.76
CA GLY A 442 -29.51 8.31 4.47
C GLY A 442 -30.08 7.25 5.42
N PHE A 443 -29.43 6.09 5.55
CA PHE A 443 -29.89 4.99 6.44
C PHE A 443 -29.39 5.11 7.89
N GLY A 444 -28.80 6.24 8.28
CA GLY A 444 -28.41 6.49 9.67
C GLY A 444 -27.20 5.67 10.15
N LYS A 445 -27.13 5.44 11.47
CA LYS A 445 -25.99 4.82 12.16
C LYS A 445 -25.88 3.33 11.82
N TRP A 446 -24.65 2.80 11.86
CA TRP A 446 -24.40 1.39 11.61
C TRP A 446 -25.01 0.51 12.71
N ARG A 447 -25.68 -0.59 12.33
CA ARG A 447 -26.50 -1.48 13.22
C ARG A 447 -27.74 -0.82 13.84
N ARG A 448 -28.01 0.44 13.53
CA ARG A 448 -29.21 1.18 13.99
C ARG A 448 -29.91 1.83 12.80
N GLU A 449 -29.96 1.12 11.67
CA GLU A 449 -30.45 1.68 10.41
C GLU A 449 -31.95 1.96 10.39
N ASP A 450 -32.74 1.18 11.14
CA ASP A 450 -34.20 1.31 11.20
C ASP A 450 -34.68 2.34 12.25
N GLY A 451 -33.76 3.13 12.81
CA GLY A 451 -34.11 4.10 13.86
C GLY A 451 -34.54 3.43 15.17
N ASP A 452 -34.04 2.23 15.46
CA ASP A 452 -34.06 1.69 16.82
C ASP A 452 -33.16 2.55 17.70
N SER A 453 -33.77 3.62 18.19
CA SER A 453 -33.37 4.32 19.37
C SER A 453 -33.49 3.34 20.53
N ASP A 454 -32.39 2.67 20.86
CA ASP A 454 -32.17 2.26 22.25
C ASP A 454 -32.11 3.48 23.18
N GLU A 455 -32.05 4.71 22.63
CA GLU A 455 -32.22 5.95 23.40
C GLU A 455 -33.59 5.96 24.11
N PRO A 456 -33.59 6.08 25.45
CA PRO A 456 -34.81 6.05 26.22
C PRO A 456 -35.68 7.27 25.90
N VAL A 457 -36.85 7.02 25.32
CA VAL A 457 -37.89 8.01 25.07
C VAL A 457 -38.77 8.08 26.32
N TYR A 458 -38.68 9.17 27.07
CA TYR A 458 -39.50 9.38 28.27
C TYR A 458 -40.78 10.16 27.95
N ASN A 459 -41.87 9.86 28.64
CA ASN A 459 -43.06 10.73 28.63
C ASN A 459 -42.82 12.02 29.42
N GLN A 460 -43.77 12.95 29.35
CA GLN A 460 -43.75 14.20 30.13
C GLN A 460 -43.71 13.99 31.67
N PHE A 461 -43.82 12.74 32.14
CA PHE A 461 -43.75 12.33 33.53
C PHE A 461 -42.46 11.55 33.87
N GLY A 462 -41.48 11.49 32.94
CA GLY A 462 -40.20 10.83 33.15
C GLY A 462 -40.26 9.30 33.12
N GLN A 463 -41.31 8.70 32.54
CA GLN A 463 -41.42 7.24 32.39
C GLN A 463 -41.00 6.79 30.99
N LEU A 464 -40.18 5.74 30.93
CA LEU A 464 -39.71 5.13 29.70
C LEU A 464 -40.87 4.59 28.86
N ILE A 465 -41.08 5.18 27.68
CA ILE A 465 -42.07 4.75 26.69
C ILE A 465 -41.45 3.74 25.69
N LYS A 466 -40.19 3.94 25.30
CA LYS A 466 -39.45 3.11 24.32
C LYS A 466 -37.94 3.23 24.56
N GLY A 467 -37.18 2.15 24.38
CA GLY A 467 -35.72 2.10 24.57
C GLY A 467 -35.31 1.21 25.75
N LYS A 468 -34.00 1.11 26.04
CA LYS A 468 -33.47 0.46 27.25
C LYS A 468 -32.76 1.51 28.10
N GLU A 469 -33.00 1.48 29.41
CA GLU A 469 -32.13 2.16 30.38
C GLU A 469 -30.90 1.27 30.59
N ASP A 470 -29.70 1.88 30.53
CA ASP A 470 -28.44 1.21 30.86
C ASP A 470 -28.35 0.85 32.35
#